data_AF-A0A353M252-F1
#
_entry.id   AF-A0A353M252-F1
#
_cell.length_a   1.000
_cell.length_b   1.000
_cell.length_c   1.000
_cell.angle_alpha   90.00
_cell.angle_beta   90.00
_cell.angle_gamma   90.00
#
_symmetry.space_group_name_H-M   'P 1'
#
loop_
_entity.id
_entity.type
_entity.pdbx_description
1 polymer ?
#
loop_
_entity_poly.entity_id
_entity_poly.type
_entity_poly.pdbx_seq_one_letter_code
_entity_poly.pdbx_strand_id
1 'polypeptide(L)'
;DAASADLMRLASSTLLQLISLGWGREAEFEADLVGQILAVEAGFDGIGSVTLLDDLSSRDAKDPSMKVFRTHPGTQQRRDRLAANLSSFWSTPSDIIDQQTTESLDAGRNSDQIRRSDPNGRYLVTLDVGRSGLAVFDQQVGQSVTWLKDTVVLDFDWSPQGQYIAVIVDDQALGPVWICDRLGNVIKKVMVSEQSAIGLTWSPQGDKLALDLHGPAGSNVVVTYIDADVLVPVSGEYVAKDSTWLENGLYFSHQGRWYYTMAPDVQGVIVPNPVPQVLQRQRILSPTVIKEGNSIRLTRPSLTMP
;
A
#
# COMPACT_ATOMS: atom_id res chain seq x y z
N ASP A 1 20.25 33.55 37.69
CA ASP A 1 20.93 33.11 36.46
C ASP A 1 21.69 31.78 36.53
N ALA A 2 22.07 31.26 37.70
CA ALA A 2 22.71 29.93 37.80
C ALA A 2 21.78 28.74 37.42
N ALA A 3 20.48 28.84 37.75
CA ALA A 3 19.50 27.79 37.43
C ALA A 3 19.29 27.58 35.92
N SER A 4 19.57 28.59 35.09
CA SER A 4 19.51 28.51 33.62
C SER A 4 20.71 27.75 33.05
N ALA A 5 21.91 27.99 33.61
CA ALA A 5 23.14 27.33 33.17
C ALA A 5 23.15 25.83 33.53
N ASP A 6 22.62 25.46 34.69
CA ASP A 6 22.52 24.06 35.10
C ASP A 6 21.45 23.30 34.31
N LEU A 7 20.32 23.94 33.98
CA LEU A 7 19.32 23.39 33.05
C LEU A 7 19.90 23.18 31.65
N MET A 8 20.69 24.14 31.15
CA MET A 8 21.37 24.04 29.86
C MET A 8 22.42 22.93 29.85
N ARG A 9 23.17 22.75 30.94
CA ARG A 9 24.13 21.65 31.07
C ARG A 9 23.45 20.29 31.17
N LEU A 10 22.37 20.18 31.94
CA LEU A 10 21.58 18.95 32.05
C LEU A 10 20.95 18.59 30.70
N ALA A 11 20.35 19.56 30.00
CA ALA A 11 19.79 19.33 28.67
C ALA A 11 20.88 18.90 27.67
N SER A 12 22.05 19.53 27.72
CA SER A 12 23.18 19.21 26.84
C SER A 12 23.79 17.84 27.14
N SER A 13 23.93 17.46 28.42
CA SER A 13 24.43 16.14 28.82
C SER A 13 23.45 15.03 28.47
N THR A 14 22.14 15.29 28.59
CA THR A 14 21.09 14.34 28.22
C THR A 14 21.04 14.15 26.70
N LEU A 15 21.19 15.24 25.93
CA LEU A 15 21.28 15.20 24.46
C LEU A 15 22.53 14.43 24.01
N LEU A 16 23.69 14.68 24.64
CA LEU A 16 24.92 13.94 24.37
C LEU A 16 24.82 12.47 24.76
N GLN A 17 24.12 12.15 25.87
CA GLN A 17 23.86 10.78 26.26
C GLN A 17 22.95 10.05 25.25
N LEU A 18 21.88 10.69 24.79
CA LEU A 18 21.00 10.14 23.75
C LEU A 18 21.76 9.89 22.43
N ILE A 19 22.65 10.80 22.04
CA ILE A 19 23.54 10.62 20.89
C ILE A 19 24.52 9.46 21.14
N SER A 20 25.07 9.33 22.36
CA SER A 20 26.04 8.29 22.70
C SER A 20 25.43 6.88 22.88
N LEU A 21 24.14 6.79 23.17
CA LEU A 21 23.40 5.53 23.32
C LEU A 21 22.98 4.92 21.97
N GLY A 22 23.34 5.54 20.85
CA GLY A 22 23.02 5.05 19.50
C GLY A 22 21.58 5.31 19.07
N TRP A 23 20.79 6.08 19.83
CA TRP A 23 19.40 6.41 19.51
C TRP A 23 19.33 7.65 18.61
N GLY A 24 20.05 7.59 17.49
CA GLY A 24 20.02 8.61 16.44
C GLY A 24 18.93 8.32 15.42
N ARG A 25 18.47 9.36 14.70
CA ARG A 25 17.47 9.21 13.63
C ARG A 25 17.85 8.16 12.58
N GLU A 26 19.14 8.04 12.26
CA GLU A 26 19.61 7.01 11.33
C GLU A 26 19.52 5.58 11.89
N ALA A 27 19.72 5.39 13.20
CA ALA A 27 19.55 4.07 13.81
C ALA A 27 18.09 3.62 13.77
N GLU A 28 17.13 4.55 13.81
CA GLU A 28 15.71 4.22 13.65
C GLU A 28 15.36 3.83 12.21
N PHE A 29 15.91 4.52 11.22
CA PHE A 29 15.74 4.12 9.82
C PHE A 29 16.37 2.76 9.54
N GLU A 30 17.55 2.49 10.12
CA GLU A 30 18.20 1.18 10.04
C GLU A 30 17.35 0.11 10.72
N ALA A 31 16.81 0.38 11.91
CA ALA A 31 15.94 -0.54 12.63
C ALA A 31 14.65 -0.86 11.84
N ASP A 32 14.03 0.15 11.21
CA ASP A 32 12.86 -0.04 10.35
C ASP A 32 13.20 -0.95 9.16
N LEU A 33 14.33 -0.68 8.49
CA LEU A 33 14.77 -1.44 7.34
C LEU A 33 15.09 -2.90 7.70
N VAL A 34 15.88 -3.11 8.76
CA VAL A 34 16.20 -4.45 9.28
C VAL A 34 14.94 -5.18 9.70
N GLY A 35 14.00 -4.50 10.37
CA GLY A 35 12.71 -5.06 10.74
C GLY A 35 11.89 -5.50 9.53
N GLN A 36 11.85 -4.68 8.47
CA GLN A 36 11.16 -5.02 7.22
C GLN A 36 11.81 -6.23 6.54
N ILE A 37 13.15 -6.28 6.45
CA ILE A 37 13.88 -7.41 5.87
C ILE A 37 13.58 -8.70 6.64
N LEU A 38 13.73 -8.70 7.97
CA LEU A 38 13.46 -9.86 8.80
C LEU A 38 12.00 -10.34 8.69
N ALA A 39 11.05 -9.40 8.57
CA ALA A 39 9.65 -9.74 8.37
C ALA A 39 9.44 -10.44 7.02
N VAL A 40 10.02 -9.92 5.93
CA VAL A 40 9.94 -10.55 4.60
C VAL A 40 10.61 -11.92 4.59
N GLU A 41 11.79 -12.06 5.19
CA GLU A 41 12.48 -13.35 5.33
C GLU A 41 11.67 -14.37 6.15
N ALA A 42 10.88 -13.91 7.11
CA ALA A 42 9.95 -14.73 7.87
C ALA A 42 8.62 -15.03 7.13
N GLY A 43 8.46 -14.56 5.88
CA GLY A 43 7.29 -14.78 5.05
C GLY A 43 6.15 -13.78 5.24
N PHE A 44 6.38 -12.64 5.89
CA PHE A 44 5.38 -11.56 5.94
C PHE A 44 5.46 -10.68 4.68
N ASP A 45 4.34 -10.10 4.26
CA ASP A 45 4.34 -9.12 3.17
C ASP A 45 5.05 -7.83 3.63
N GLY A 46 6.11 -7.43 2.91
CA GLY A 46 6.90 -6.23 3.20
C GLY A 46 6.09 -4.93 3.19
N ILE A 47 4.93 -4.92 2.52
CA ILE A 47 4.01 -3.78 2.51
C ILE A 47 3.43 -3.48 3.90
N GLY A 48 3.34 -4.48 4.79
CA GLY A 48 2.76 -4.33 6.12
C GLY A 48 3.47 -3.27 6.97
N SER A 49 4.77 -3.08 6.76
CA SER A 49 5.54 -2.05 7.48
C SER A 49 5.21 -0.63 6.98
N VAL A 50 4.86 -0.48 5.70
CA VAL A 50 4.43 0.80 5.11
C VAL A 50 3.02 1.15 5.59
N THR A 51 2.09 0.20 5.53
CA THR A 51 0.70 0.42 5.97
C THR A 51 0.63 0.71 7.47
N LEU A 52 1.48 0.09 8.29
CA LEU A 52 1.59 0.41 9.71
C LEU A 52 1.94 1.89 9.94
N LEU A 53 2.88 2.44 9.18
CA LEU A 53 3.27 3.84 9.31
C LEU A 53 2.21 4.80 8.75
N ASP A 54 1.51 4.41 7.68
CA ASP A 54 0.34 5.15 7.17
C ASP A 54 -0.76 5.24 8.24
N ASP A 55 -1.06 4.12 8.91
CA ASP A 55 -2.01 4.05 10.03
C ASP A 55 -1.60 4.94 11.20
N LEU A 56 -0.33 4.90 11.61
CA LEU A 56 0.20 5.74 12.69
C LEU A 56 0.09 7.22 12.35
N SER A 57 0.47 7.60 11.12
CA SER A 57 0.37 8.97 10.61
C SER A 57 -1.08 9.48 10.66
N SER A 58 -2.04 8.64 10.25
CA SER A 58 -3.47 9.00 10.28
C SER A 58 -4.02 9.22 11.69
N ARG A 59 -3.44 8.56 12.71
CA ARG A 59 -3.85 8.67 14.12
C ARG A 59 -3.21 9.86 14.82
N ASP A 60 -1.92 10.11 14.57
CA ASP A 60 -1.21 11.29 15.12
C ASP A 60 -1.86 12.60 14.67
N ALA A 61 -2.42 12.64 13.45
CA ALA A 61 -3.20 13.77 12.96
C ALA A 61 -4.47 14.05 13.78
N LYS A 62 -5.04 13.02 14.43
CA LYS A 62 -6.30 13.10 15.20
C LYS A 62 -6.07 13.35 16.70
N ASP A 63 -4.90 12.99 17.25
CA ASP A 63 -4.56 13.20 18.65
C ASP A 63 -3.20 13.91 18.82
N PRO A 64 -3.20 15.25 18.96
CA PRO A 64 -1.97 16.04 19.08
C PRO A 64 -1.21 15.81 20.41
N SER A 65 -1.74 14.99 21.34
CA SER A 65 -1.07 14.66 22.60
C SER A 65 0.11 13.70 22.45
N MET A 66 0.25 13.02 21.31
CA MET A 66 1.39 12.15 20.95
C MET A 66 2.68 12.92 20.60
N LYS A 67 2.66 14.26 20.60
CA LYS A 67 3.83 15.14 20.34
C LYS A 67 4.99 15.02 21.34
N VAL A 68 4.88 14.15 22.35
CA VAL A 68 5.92 13.94 23.38
C VAL A 68 7.11 13.12 22.85
N PHE A 69 6.99 12.45 21.69
CA PHE A 69 8.06 11.66 21.05
C PHE A 69 8.83 12.44 19.97
N ARG A 70 9.26 13.68 20.26
CA ARG A 70 10.01 14.57 19.33
C ARG A 70 11.45 14.13 18.99
N THR A 71 11.86 12.94 19.41
CA THR A 71 13.19 12.38 19.16
C THR A 71 13.27 11.52 17.90
N HIS A 72 12.13 11.08 17.37
CA HIS A 72 12.04 10.21 16.20
C HIS A 72 12.06 11.02 14.88
N PRO A 73 12.58 10.48 13.76
CA PRO A 73 12.35 11.05 12.45
C PRO A 73 10.86 11.02 12.10
N GLY A 74 10.45 11.93 11.21
CA GLY A 74 9.03 12.04 10.83
C GLY A 74 8.51 10.74 10.23
N THR A 75 7.29 10.34 10.64
CA THR A 75 6.61 9.12 10.19
C THR A 75 6.57 9.00 8.67
N GLN A 76 6.33 10.11 7.97
CA GLN A 76 6.34 10.15 6.50
C GLN A 76 7.70 9.76 5.91
N GLN A 77 8.81 10.27 6.47
CA GLN A 77 10.14 9.98 5.97
C GLN A 77 10.53 8.51 6.18
N ARG A 78 10.12 7.92 7.33
CA ARG A 78 10.31 6.50 7.62
C ARG A 78 9.53 5.65 6.61
N ARG A 79 8.27 6.02 6.39
CA ARG A 79 7.35 5.39 5.45
C ARG A 79 7.89 5.42 4.02
N ASP A 80 8.40 6.56 3.56
CA ASP A 80 8.96 6.71 2.21
C ASP A 80 10.23 5.87 2.02
N ARG A 81 11.10 5.75 3.05
CA ARG A 81 12.27 4.85 2.99
C ARG A 81 11.88 3.38 2.90
N LEU A 82 10.90 2.93 3.70
CA LEU A 82 10.40 1.56 3.64
C LEU A 82 9.71 1.24 2.32
N ALA A 83 8.95 2.20 1.78
CA ALA A 83 8.33 2.11 0.46
C ALA A 83 9.37 1.97 -0.65
N ALA A 84 10.44 2.78 -0.60
CA ALA A 84 11.54 2.71 -1.57
C ALA A 84 12.28 1.37 -1.53
N ASN A 85 12.32 0.71 -0.38
CA ASN A 85 12.98 -0.59 -0.22
C ASN A 85 12.15 -1.76 -0.76
N LEU A 86 10.84 -1.59 -1.01
CA LEU A 86 9.97 -2.69 -1.43
C LEU A 86 10.42 -3.38 -2.72
N SER A 87 11.01 -2.64 -3.65
CA SER A 87 11.50 -3.21 -4.92
C SER A 87 12.65 -4.19 -4.72
N SER A 88 13.42 -4.07 -3.62
CA SER A 88 14.53 -4.98 -3.31
C SER A 88 14.08 -6.40 -2.98
N PHE A 89 12.82 -6.58 -2.59
CA PHE A 89 12.25 -7.90 -2.27
C PHE A 89 11.68 -8.62 -3.50
N TRP A 90 11.61 -7.94 -4.64
CA TRP A 90 11.22 -8.57 -5.91
C TRP A 90 12.43 -9.23 -6.55
N SER A 91 12.21 -10.33 -7.26
CA SER A 91 13.31 -10.96 -7.99
C SER A 91 13.78 -10.05 -9.13
N THR A 92 15.09 -10.06 -9.38
CA THR A 92 15.67 -9.36 -10.52
C THR A 92 15.04 -9.88 -11.82
N PRO A 93 14.55 -9.01 -12.72
CA PRO A 93 13.91 -9.48 -13.93
C PRO A 93 14.82 -10.37 -14.77
N SER A 94 14.29 -11.49 -15.24
CA SER A 94 15.02 -12.47 -16.05
C SER A 94 14.31 -12.77 -17.37
N ASP A 95 15.11 -12.91 -18.43
CA ASP A 95 14.64 -13.21 -19.80
C ASP A 95 14.01 -14.62 -19.85
N ILE A 96 12.95 -14.77 -20.64
CA ILE A 96 12.22 -16.02 -20.79
C ILE A 96 12.69 -16.72 -22.06
N ILE A 97 13.22 -17.93 -21.86
CA ILE A 97 13.69 -18.77 -22.97
C ILE A 97 12.61 -19.77 -23.39
N ASP A 98 11.62 -20.01 -22.52
CA ASP A 98 10.55 -20.97 -22.81
C ASP A 98 9.62 -20.49 -23.92
N GLN A 99 9.60 -21.25 -25.00
CA GLN A 99 8.81 -20.92 -26.19
C GLN A 99 7.32 -21.05 -25.92
N GLN A 100 6.88 -22.05 -25.14
CA GLN A 100 5.46 -22.25 -24.86
C GLN A 100 4.88 -21.09 -24.04
N THR A 101 5.60 -20.62 -23.03
CA THR A 101 5.24 -19.44 -22.25
C THR A 101 5.20 -18.20 -23.14
N THR A 102 6.20 -18.00 -24.00
CA THR A 102 6.24 -16.87 -24.94
C THR A 102 5.05 -16.85 -25.89
N GLU A 103 4.72 -17.99 -26.50
CA GLU A 103 3.55 -18.14 -27.37
C GLU A 103 2.24 -17.87 -26.62
N SER A 104 2.11 -18.34 -25.37
CA SER A 104 0.95 -18.05 -24.53
C SER A 104 0.82 -16.58 -24.20
N LEU A 105 1.93 -15.89 -23.89
CA LEU A 105 1.94 -14.46 -23.60
C LEU A 105 1.58 -13.63 -24.84
N ASP A 106 2.12 -14.01 -26.00
CA ASP A 106 1.80 -13.36 -27.29
C ASP A 106 0.34 -13.60 -27.71
N ALA A 107 -0.21 -14.79 -27.42
CA ALA A 107 -1.61 -15.12 -27.68
C ALA A 107 -2.57 -14.42 -26.71
N GLY A 108 -2.20 -14.31 -25.43
CA GLY A 108 -2.98 -13.63 -24.39
C GLY A 108 -3.21 -12.14 -24.67
N ARG A 109 -2.33 -11.50 -25.44
CA ARG A 109 -2.54 -10.13 -25.96
C ARG A 109 -3.81 -9.96 -26.80
N ASN A 110 -4.38 -11.06 -27.33
CA ASN A 110 -5.50 -11.01 -28.28
C ASN A 110 -6.86 -11.38 -27.66
N SER A 111 -6.96 -11.62 -26.34
CA SER A 111 -8.24 -12.03 -25.70
C SER A 111 -8.97 -10.89 -24.98
N ASP A 112 -9.29 -9.80 -25.71
CA ASP A 112 -10.08 -8.66 -25.20
C ASP A 112 -11.50 -9.03 -24.72
N GLN A 113 -11.96 -10.26 -25.00
CA GLN A 113 -13.33 -10.68 -24.71
C GLN A 113 -13.57 -11.05 -23.23
N ILE A 114 -12.54 -11.43 -22.47
CA ILE A 114 -12.68 -11.94 -21.10
C ILE A 114 -12.90 -10.79 -20.09
N ARG A 115 -12.41 -9.58 -20.37
CA ARG A 115 -12.53 -8.43 -19.45
C ARG A 115 -13.95 -7.88 -19.30
N ARG A 116 -14.87 -8.18 -20.22
CA ARG A 116 -16.20 -7.56 -20.24
C ARG A 116 -17.13 -8.09 -19.15
N SER A 117 -17.05 -9.38 -18.84
CA SER A 117 -17.84 -9.97 -17.77
C SER A 117 -17.05 -9.91 -16.48
N ASP A 118 -17.72 -9.58 -15.38
CA ASP A 118 -17.11 -9.83 -14.08
C ASP A 118 -16.96 -11.34 -13.84
N PRO A 119 -16.03 -11.77 -12.96
CA PRO A 119 -15.79 -13.19 -12.68
C PRO A 119 -17.00 -13.97 -12.16
N ASN A 120 -17.97 -13.30 -11.54
CA ASN A 120 -19.19 -13.94 -11.03
C ASN A 120 -20.33 -13.96 -12.06
N GLY A 121 -20.14 -13.45 -13.28
CA GLY A 121 -21.13 -13.49 -14.35
C GLY A 121 -22.42 -12.72 -14.05
N ARG A 122 -22.34 -11.64 -13.28
CA ARG A 122 -23.46 -10.75 -12.97
C ARG A 122 -23.41 -9.45 -13.77
N TYR A 123 -22.24 -8.85 -13.93
CA TYR A 123 -22.06 -7.55 -14.54
C TYR A 123 -21.35 -7.70 -15.88
N LEU A 124 -21.95 -7.13 -16.92
CA LEU A 124 -21.31 -6.90 -18.19
C LEU A 124 -20.92 -5.43 -18.29
N VAL A 125 -19.62 -5.16 -18.29
CA VAL A 125 -19.04 -3.81 -18.38
C VAL A 125 -18.63 -3.55 -19.82
N THR A 126 -19.00 -2.38 -20.33
CA THR A 126 -18.63 -1.91 -21.66
C THR A 126 -18.08 -0.49 -21.57
N LEU A 127 -16.95 -0.26 -22.23
CA LEU A 127 -16.44 1.07 -22.52
C LEU A 127 -17.27 1.68 -23.65
N ASP A 128 -17.97 2.78 -23.38
CA ASP A 128 -18.68 3.55 -24.40
C ASP A 128 -17.77 4.68 -24.88
N VAL A 129 -16.99 4.40 -25.93
CA VAL A 129 -16.02 5.34 -26.50
C VAL A 129 -16.76 6.60 -26.99
N GLY A 130 -16.64 7.70 -26.24
CA GLY A 130 -17.31 8.97 -26.52
C GLY A 130 -18.39 9.38 -25.50
N ARG A 131 -18.67 8.53 -24.50
CA ARG A 131 -19.45 8.92 -23.31
C ARG A 131 -18.59 8.91 -22.06
N SER A 132 -19.02 9.67 -21.06
CA SER A 132 -18.44 9.61 -19.73
C SER A 132 -19.00 8.41 -18.95
N GLY A 133 -18.11 7.72 -18.24
CA GLY A 133 -18.39 6.61 -17.36
C GLY A 133 -18.27 5.23 -18.01
N LEU A 134 -18.53 4.22 -17.20
CA LEU A 134 -18.60 2.83 -17.61
C LEU A 134 -20.06 2.39 -17.68
N ALA A 135 -20.45 1.84 -18.82
CA ALA A 135 -21.76 1.23 -18.98
C ALA A 135 -21.73 -0.17 -18.36
N VAL A 136 -22.59 -0.41 -17.37
CA VAL A 136 -22.67 -1.67 -16.65
C VAL A 136 -24.07 -2.23 -16.77
N PHE A 137 -24.18 -3.43 -17.31
CA PHE A 137 -25.43 -4.18 -17.37
C PHE A 137 -25.45 -5.25 -16.29
N ASP A 138 -26.38 -5.13 -15.35
CA ASP A 138 -26.66 -6.17 -14.35
C ASP A 138 -27.53 -7.25 -15.00
N GLN A 139 -26.92 -8.40 -15.29
CA GLN A 139 -27.56 -9.55 -15.92
C GLN A 139 -28.60 -10.22 -15.03
N GLN A 140 -28.48 -10.08 -13.70
CA GLN A 140 -29.42 -10.68 -12.75
C GLN A 140 -30.72 -9.88 -12.68
N VAL A 141 -30.63 -8.54 -12.73
CA VAL A 141 -31.80 -7.64 -12.64
C VAL A 141 -32.30 -7.21 -14.02
N GLY A 142 -31.48 -7.35 -15.07
CA GLY A 142 -31.80 -6.91 -16.42
C GLY A 142 -31.78 -5.38 -16.57
N GLN A 143 -30.95 -4.68 -15.79
CA GLN A 143 -30.89 -3.21 -15.77
C GLN A 143 -29.49 -2.70 -16.12
N SER A 144 -29.43 -1.57 -16.82
CA SER A 144 -28.19 -0.86 -17.09
C SER A 144 -28.00 0.30 -16.12
N VAL A 145 -26.79 0.43 -15.59
CA VAL A 145 -26.32 1.51 -14.73
C VAL A 145 -25.04 2.08 -15.32
N THR A 146 -24.79 3.38 -15.11
CA THR A 146 -23.52 4.01 -15.46
C THR A 146 -22.71 4.25 -14.19
N TRP A 147 -21.55 3.59 -14.10
CA TRP A 147 -20.55 3.88 -13.07
C TRP A 147 -19.63 5.02 -13.52
N LEU A 148 -19.00 5.71 -12.57
CA LEU A 148 -18.04 6.78 -12.84
C LEU A 148 -18.56 7.87 -13.80
N LYS A 149 -19.80 8.30 -13.57
CA LYS A 149 -20.42 9.37 -14.36
C LYS A 149 -19.49 10.58 -14.44
N ASP A 150 -19.48 11.22 -15.60
CA ASP A 150 -18.67 12.42 -15.88
C ASP A 150 -17.15 12.19 -15.88
N THR A 151 -16.69 10.93 -15.85
CA THR A 151 -15.28 10.56 -15.98
C THR A 151 -15.03 9.87 -17.33
N VAL A 152 -14.01 10.27 -18.06
CA VAL A 152 -13.62 9.57 -19.29
C VAL A 152 -12.76 8.36 -18.91
N VAL A 153 -13.27 7.16 -19.18
CA VAL A 153 -12.57 5.90 -18.88
C VAL A 153 -11.94 5.36 -20.15
N LEU A 154 -10.65 5.08 -20.10
CA LEU A 154 -9.83 4.66 -21.23
C LEU A 154 -9.67 3.13 -21.30
N ASP A 155 -9.51 2.49 -20.15
CA ASP A 155 -9.40 1.03 -20.01
C ASP A 155 -9.91 0.59 -18.63
N PHE A 156 -10.20 -0.70 -18.46
CA PHE A 156 -10.54 -1.29 -17.17
C PHE A 156 -10.17 -2.77 -17.09
N ASP A 157 -10.04 -3.27 -15.86
CA ASP A 157 -9.88 -4.70 -15.60
C ASP A 157 -10.47 -5.10 -14.24
N TRP A 158 -11.09 -6.28 -14.22
CA TRP A 158 -11.68 -6.86 -13.02
C TRP A 158 -10.61 -7.59 -12.20
N SER A 159 -10.65 -7.48 -10.88
CA SER A 159 -9.86 -8.37 -10.03
C SER A 159 -10.34 -9.81 -10.23
N PRO A 160 -9.46 -10.84 -10.13
CA PRO A 160 -9.83 -12.22 -10.44
C PRO A 160 -10.97 -12.77 -9.56
N GLN A 161 -11.10 -12.27 -8.33
CA GLN A 161 -12.19 -12.62 -7.40
C GLN A 161 -13.46 -11.78 -7.63
N GLY A 162 -13.42 -10.79 -8.53
CA GLY A 162 -14.53 -9.89 -8.87
C GLY A 162 -14.90 -8.91 -7.75
N GLN A 163 -13.99 -8.70 -6.79
CA GLN A 163 -14.21 -7.78 -5.66
C GLN A 163 -13.95 -6.31 -6.04
N TYR A 164 -13.05 -6.09 -6.99
CA TYR A 164 -12.61 -4.77 -7.42
C TYR A 164 -12.63 -4.65 -8.93
N ILE A 165 -12.74 -3.41 -9.40
CA ILE A 165 -12.50 -3.03 -10.79
C ILE A 165 -11.49 -1.89 -10.79
N ALA A 166 -10.40 -2.06 -11.52
CA ALA A 166 -9.44 -0.99 -11.76
C ALA A 166 -9.76 -0.33 -13.09
N VAL A 167 -9.64 0.99 -13.15
CA VAL A 167 -9.96 1.78 -14.34
C VAL A 167 -8.84 2.77 -14.62
N ILE A 168 -8.50 2.93 -15.90
CA ILE A 168 -7.65 4.03 -16.38
C ILE A 168 -8.56 5.18 -16.77
N VAL A 169 -8.30 6.37 -16.25
CA VAL A 169 -9.11 7.57 -16.50
C VAL A 169 -8.28 8.64 -17.20
N ASP A 170 -8.93 9.41 -18.08
CA ASP A 170 -8.33 10.60 -18.69
C ASP A 170 -8.42 11.80 -17.73
N ASP A 171 -7.85 11.63 -16.53
CA ASP A 171 -7.76 12.67 -15.51
C ASP A 171 -6.41 12.59 -14.79
N GLN A 172 -5.43 13.31 -15.32
CA GLN A 172 -4.08 13.37 -14.75
C GLN A 172 -4.03 14.13 -13.42
N ALA A 173 -5.03 14.97 -13.11
CA ALA A 173 -5.04 15.78 -11.89
C ALA A 173 -5.51 14.97 -10.68
N LEU A 174 -6.42 14.02 -10.88
CA LEU A 174 -6.98 13.16 -9.82
C LEU A 174 -6.37 11.77 -9.74
N GLY A 175 -5.33 11.50 -10.55
CA GLY A 175 -4.64 10.22 -10.63
C GLY A 175 -5.18 9.37 -11.79
N PRO A 176 -4.30 8.87 -12.68
CA PRO A 176 -4.72 8.23 -13.93
C PRO A 176 -5.37 6.85 -13.72
N VAL A 177 -5.33 6.29 -12.50
CA VAL A 177 -5.88 4.97 -12.20
C VAL A 177 -6.75 5.04 -10.95
N TRP A 178 -8.02 4.64 -11.07
CA TRP A 178 -8.92 4.52 -9.93
C TRP A 178 -9.25 3.05 -9.69
N ILE A 179 -9.33 2.67 -8.42
CA ILE A 179 -9.81 1.35 -8.01
C ILE A 179 -11.17 1.55 -7.37
N CYS A 180 -12.15 0.81 -7.89
CA CYS A 180 -13.51 0.81 -7.39
C CYS A 180 -13.83 -0.53 -6.74
N ASP A 181 -14.75 -0.49 -5.79
CA ASP A 181 -15.41 -1.71 -5.32
C ASP A 181 -16.27 -2.33 -6.44
N ARG A 182 -16.76 -3.54 -6.18
CA ARG A 182 -17.66 -4.28 -7.08
C ARG A 182 -18.95 -3.52 -7.45
N LEU A 183 -19.32 -2.48 -6.71
CA LEU A 183 -20.53 -1.68 -6.94
C LEU A 183 -20.23 -0.38 -7.70
N GLY A 184 -18.97 -0.15 -8.09
CA GLY A 184 -18.53 1.03 -8.83
C GLY A 184 -18.20 2.24 -7.95
N ASN A 185 -18.11 2.08 -6.62
CA ASN A 185 -17.67 3.16 -5.74
C ASN A 185 -16.15 3.25 -5.75
N VAL A 186 -15.60 4.44 -5.97
CA VAL A 186 -14.15 4.68 -5.92
C VAL A 186 -13.67 4.51 -4.48
N ILE A 187 -12.79 3.53 -4.25
CA ILE A 187 -12.17 3.26 -2.94
C ILE A 187 -10.74 3.78 -2.88
N LYS A 188 -10.07 3.88 -4.03
CA LYS A 188 -8.68 4.34 -4.11
C LYS A 188 -8.42 5.09 -5.42
N LYS A 189 -7.62 6.15 -5.35
CA LYS A 189 -7.09 6.85 -6.53
C LYS A 189 -5.58 6.77 -6.48
N VAL A 190 -4.98 6.16 -7.50
CA VAL A 190 -3.54 5.97 -7.58
C VAL A 190 -2.95 7.17 -8.31
N MET A 191 -2.17 7.95 -7.57
CA MET A 191 -1.48 9.11 -8.12
C MET A 191 -0.16 8.66 -8.76
N VAL A 192 0.04 9.06 -10.02
CA VAL A 192 1.28 8.83 -10.76
C VAL A 192 1.83 10.19 -11.17
N SER A 193 3.11 10.44 -10.92
CA SER A 193 3.76 11.71 -11.23
C SER A 193 4.35 11.69 -12.64
N GLU A 194 4.01 12.66 -13.48
CA GLU A 194 4.63 12.89 -14.80
C GLU A 194 4.57 11.73 -15.81
N GLN A 195 3.73 10.71 -15.55
CA GLN A 195 3.54 9.56 -16.43
C GLN A 195 2.06 9.23 -16.59
N SER A 196 1.69 8.71 -17.75
CA SER A 196 0.34 8.23 -18.04
C SER A 196 0.28 6.71 -17.88
N ALA A 197 -0.79 6.20 -17.26
CA ALA A 197 -1.09 4.78 -17.29
C ALA A 197 -1.64 4.39 -18.67
N ILE A 198 -1.06 3.37 -19.28
CA ILE A 198 -1.43 2.87 -20.62
C ILE A 198 -1.92 1.41 -20.59
N GLY A 199 -1.77 0.73 -19.46
CA GLY A 199 -2.22 -0.64 -19.25
C GLY A 199 -2.25 -0.97 -17.76
N LEU A 200 -3.10 -1.93 -17.41
CA LEU A 200 -3.18 -2.47 -16.05
C LEU A 200 -3.53 -3.97 -16.06
N THR A 201 -3.11 -4.67 -15.02
CA THR A 201 -3.38 -6.11 -14.84
C THR A 201 -3.30 -6.51 -13.38
N TRP A 202 -4.30 -7.27 -12.91
CA TRP A 202 -4.37 -7.72 -11.53
C TRP A 202 -3.51 -8.95 -11.25
N SER A 203 -2.93 -9.01 -10.04
CA SER A 203 -2.33 -10.25 -9.54
C SER A 203 -3.39 -11.35 -9.44
N PRO A 204 -3.01 -12.64 -9.55
CA PRO A 204 -3.96 -13.74 -9.45
C PRO A 204 -4.72 -13.75 -8.10
N GLN A 205 -4.10 -13.22 -7.04
CA GLN A 205 -4.70 -13.11 -5.70
C GLN A 205 -5.58 -11.85 -5.53
N GLY A 206 -5.53 -10.89 -6.47
CA GLY A 206 -6.34 -9.68 -6.46
C GLY A 206 -5.92 -8.62 -5.43
N ASP A 207 -4.75 -8.77 -4.81
CA ASP A 207 -4.19 -7.89 -3.78
C ASP A 207 -3.23 -6.83 -4.34
N LYS A 208 -2.73 -7.04 -5.56
CA LYS A 208 -1.75 -6.22 -6.26
C LYS A 208 -2.24 -5.91 -7.67
N LEU A 209 -1.87 -4.75 -8.18
CA LEU A 209 -2.19 -4.28 -9.52
C LEU A 209 -0.90 -3.80 -10.19
N ALA A 210 -0.52 -4.42 -11.32
CA ALA A 210 0.56 -3.92 -12.14
C ALA A 210 0.03 -2.85 -13.10
N LEU A 211 0.83 -1.81 -13.30
CA LEU A 211 0.53 -0.66 -14.13
C LEU A 211 1.66 -0.48 -15.14
N ASP A 212 1.28 -0.38 -16.41
CA ASP A 212 2.18 0.05 -17.47
C ASP A 212 2.12 1.57 -17.55
N LEU A 213 3.21 2.22 -17.18
CA LEU A 213 3.33 3.67 -17.18
C LEU A 213 4.18 4.11 -18.38
N HIS A 214 3.80 5.21 -19.01
CA HIS A 214 4.54 5.83 -20.09
C HIS A 214 4.82 7.29 -19.75
N GLY A 215 6.10 7.66 -19.78
CA GLY A 215 6.53 9.04 -19.54
C GLY A 215 7.72 9.46 -20.41
N PRO A 216 8.27 10.66 -20.16
CA PRO A 216 9.38 11.21 -20.96
C PRO A 216 10.65 10.34 -20.96
N ALA A 217 10.90 9.62 -19.86
CA ALA A 217 12.04 8.72 -19.70
C ALA A 217 11.83 7.33 -20.34
N GLY A 218 10.65 7.06 -20.91
CA GLY A 218 10.25 5.78 -21.46
C GLY A 218 9.11 5.13 -20.68
N SER A 219 8.79 3.90 -21.06
CA SER A 219 7.80 3.08 -20.36
C SER A 219 8.44 2.25 -19.24
N ASN A 220 7.72 2.05 -18.15
CA ASN A 220 8.10 1.20 -17.04
C ASN A 220 6.89 0.48 -16.46
N VAL A 221 7.15 -0.63 -15.79
CA VAL A 221 6.12 -1.41 -15.09
C VAL A 221 6.30 -1.21 -13.60
N VAL A 222 5.22 -0.80 -12.95
CA VAL A 222 5.16 -0.63 -11.49
C VAL A 222 4.03 -1.44 -10.91
N VAL A 223 4.14 -1.82 -9.63
CA VAL A 223 3.09 -2.53 -8.91
C VAL A 223 2.58 -1.67 -7.75
N THR A 224 1.26 -1.56 -7.64
CA THR A 224 0.59 -0.97 -6.48
C THR A 224 -0.19 -2.04 -5.72
N TYR A 225 -0.50 -1.75 -4.46
CA TYR A 225 -1.21 -2.66 -3.55
C TYR A 225 -2.59 -2.11 -3.28
N ILE A 226 -3.58 -2.97 -3.08
CA ILE A 226 -4.94 -2.50 -2.78
C ILE A 226 -4.98 -1.67 -1.47
N ASP A 227 -4.24 -2.10 -0.46
CA ASP A 227 -4.28 -1.54 0.90
C ASP A 227 -3.19 -0.50 1.19
N ALA A 228 -2.39 -0.09 0.19
CA ALA A 228 -1.28 0.84 0.40
C ALA A 228 -1.05 1.79 -0.79
N ASP A 229 -0.82 3.07 -0.50
CA ASP A 229 -0.52 4.10 -1.50
C ASP A 229 0.97 4.08 -1.89
N VAL A 230 1.39 3.00 -2.56
CA VAL A 230 2.77 2.84 -3.04
C VAL A 230 2.82 2.42 -4.50
N LEU A 231 3.88 2.82 -5.18
CA LEU A 231 4.25 2.35 -6.51
C LEU A 231 5.63 1.72 -6.40
N VAL A 232 5.70 0.41 -6.60
CA VAL A 232 6.95 -0.36 -6.55
C VAL A 232 7.45 -0.53 -7.99
N PRO A 233 8.60 0.03 -8.37
CA PRO A 233 9.17 -0.23 -9.69
C PRO A 233 9.72 -1.66 -9.74
N VAL A 234 9.19 -2.46 -10.66
CA VAL A 234 9.50 -3.89 -10.78
C VAL A 234 10.16 -4.25 -12.10
N SER A 235 10.15 -3.35 -13.08
CA SER A 235 10.86 -3.54 -14.35
C SER A 235 12.38 -3.27 -14.27
N GLY A 236 12.91 -2.86 -13.12
CA GLY A 236 14.32 -2.51 -12.97
C GLY A 236 14.77 -1.43 -13.97
N GLU A 237 15.85 -1.70 -14.69
CA GLU A 237 16.41 -0.79 -15.70
C GLU A 237 15.75 -0.94 -17.09
N TYR A 238 14.82 -1.89 -17.24
CA TYR A 238 14.18 -2.18 -18.54
C TYR A 238 13.08 -1.18 -18.86
N VAL A 239 13.07 -0.70 -20.12
CA VAL A 239 11.94 0.00 -20.72
C VAL A 239 10.84 -1.02 -21.00
N ALA A 240 9.95 -1.21 -20.04
CA ALA A 240 9.00 -2.32 -20.01
C ALA A 240 7.56 -1.86 -20.32
N LYS A 241 6.80 -2.75 -20.94
CA LYS A 241 5.39 -2.55 -21.29
C LYS A 241 4.68 -3.89 -21.46
N ASP A 242 3.37 -3.85 -21.69
CA ASP A 242 2.53 -5.02 -21.97
C ASP A 242 2.61 -6.01 -20.79
N SER A 243 2.46 -5.50 -19.56
CA SER A 243 2.56 -6.36 -18.38
C SER A 243 1.39 -7.33 -18.26
N THR A 244 1.67 -8.53 -17.75
CA THR A 244 0.66 -9.56 -17.53
C THR A 244 1.03 -10.45 -16.35
N TRP A 245 0.06 -10.74 -15.49
CA TRP A 245 0.24 -11.66 -14.39
C TRP A 245 -0.06 -13.09 -14.80
N LEU A 246 0.85 -13.99 -14.45
CA LEU A 246 0.59 -15.44 -14.41
C LEU A 246 0.68 -15.92 -12.95
N GLU A 247 0.34 -17.19 -12.70
CA GLU A 247 0.32 -17.76 -11.35
C GLU A 247 1.67 -17.67 -10.63
N ASN A 248 2.77 -17.70 -11.38
CA ASN A 248 4.14 -17.75 -10.88
C ASN A 248 4.84 -16.38 -10.84
N GLY A 249 4.25 -15.31 -11.38
CA GLY A 249 4.90 -14.00 -11.39
C GLY A 249 4.31 -13.01 -12.37
N LEU A 250 4.96 -11.85 -12.42
CA LEU A 250 4.62 -10.75 -13.31
C LEU A 250 5.56 -10.76 -14.52
N TYR A 251 4.95 -10.76 -15.69
CA TYR A 251 5.63 -10.78 -16.98
C TYR A 251 5.51 -9.41 -17.64
N PHE A 252 6.51 -9.00 -18.40
CA PHE A 252 6.48 -7.77 -19.20
C PHE A 252 7.41 -7.87 -20.41
N SER A 253 7.14 -7.06 -21.43
CA SER A 253 7.94 -7.05 -22.66
C SER A 253 8.94 -5.90 -22.68
N HIS A 254 10.15 -6.17 -23.16
CA HIS A 254 11.20 -5.20 -23.41
C HIS A 254 11.91 -5.53 -24.72
N GLN A 255 11.93 -4.59 -25.68
CA GLN A 255 12.56 -4.76 -27.00
C GLN A 255 12.13 -6.04 -27.74
N GLY A 256 10.87 -6.46 -27.58
CA GLY A 256 10.32 -7.65 -28.23
C GLY A 256 10.68 -8.98 -27.56
N ARG A 257 11.29 -8.95 -26.37
CA ARG A 257 11.49 -10.14 -25.51
C ARG A 257 10.67 -10.03 -24.25
N TRP A 258 10.33 -11.17 -23.67
CA TRP A 258 9.60 -11.25 -22.41
C TRP A 258 10.55 -11.47 -21.25
N TYR A 259 10.29 -10.74 -20.17
CA TYR A 259 10.96 -10.88 -18.89
C TYR A 259 9.91 -11.21 -17.84
N TYR A 260 10.32 -11.89 -16.79
CA TYR A 260 9.48 -12.05 -15.60
C TYR A 260 10.22 -11.65 -14.33
N THR A 261 9.42 -11.21 -13.35
CA THR A 261 9.82 -10.91 -11.98
C THR A 261 8.80 -11.53 -11.03
N MET A 262 9.26 -11.92 -9.84
CA MET A 262 8.46 -12.57 -8.82
C MET A 262 8.31 -11.64 -7.62
N ALA A 263 7.07 -11.55 -7.13
CA ALA A 263 6.79 -10.94 -5.83
C ALA A 263 7.44 -11.78 -4.71
N PRO A 264 7.74 -11.19 -3.55
CA PRO A 264 8.23 -11.94 -2.40
C PRO A 264 7.24 -13.01 -1.94
N ASP A 265 7.74 -14.15 -1.48
CA ASP A 265 6.91 -15.23 -0.95
C ASP A 265 6.25 -14.80 0.36
N VAL A 266 4.91 -14.77 0.36
CA VAL A 266 4.11 -14.46 1.55
C VAL A 266 3.50 -15.75 2.09
N GLN A 267 3.82 -16.07 3.34
CA GLN A 267 3.27 -17.22 4.06
C GLN A 267 2.23 -16.76 5.07
N GLY A 268 1.01 -17.28 4.94
CA GLY A 268 -0.04 -17.05 5.92
C GLY A 268 0.33 -17.64 7.28
N VAL A 269 0.48 -16.79 8.30
CA VAL A 269 0.72 -17.24 9.67
C VAL A 269 -0.62 -17.58 10.32
N ILE A 270 -0.83 -18.86 10.63
CA ILE A 270 -1.96 -19.29 11.47
C ILE A 270 -1.61 -18.98 12.92
N VAL A 271 -2.25 -17.97 13.50
CA VAL A 271 -2.11 -17.65 14.93
C VAL A 271 -3.09 -18.54 15.71
N PRO A 272 -2.62 -19.55 16.46
CA PRO A 272 -3.49 -20.56 17.09
C PRO A 272 -4.40 -19.98 18.18
N ASN A 273 -4.08 -18.78 18.70
CA ASN A 273 -4.89 -18.03 19.64
C ASN A 273 -4.88 -16.55 19.22
N PRO A 274 -5.85 -16.06 18.43
CA PRO A 274 -5.87 -14.67 18.01
C PRO A 274 -5.85 -13.76 19.24
N VAL A 275 -5.14 -12.63 19.15
CA VAL A 275 -5.04 -11.65 20.25
C VAL A 275 -6.45 -11.34 20.75
N PRO A 276 -6.73 -11.48 22.06
CA PRO A 276 -8.06 -11.22 22.58
C PRO A 276 -8.49 -9.80 22.20
N GLN A 277 -9.57 -9.69 21.44
CA GLN A 277 -10.18 -8.40 21.16
C GLN A 277 -10.58 -7.77 22.48
N VAL A 278 -10.17 -6.53 22.72
CA VAL A 278 -10.62 -5.77 23.88
C VAL A 278 -12.10 -5.44 23.67
N LEU A 279 -12.98 -6.35 24.10
CA LEU A 279 -14.44 -6.20 24.02
C LEU A 279 -14.93 -4.98 24.81
N GLN A 280 -14.19 -4.57 25.83
CA GLN A 280 -14.48 -3.40 26.63
C GLN A 280 -13.19 -2.83 27.21
N ARG A 281 -12.85 -1.58 26.87
CA ARG A 281 -11.85 -0.81 27.62
C ARG A 281 -12.46 -0.46 28.98
N GLN A 282 -12.12 -1.20 30.02
CA GLN A 282 -12.46 -0.77 31.38
C GLN A 282 -11.80 0.59 31.63
N ARG A 283 -12.55 1.55 32.19
CA ARG A 283 -12.02 2.87 32.56
C ARG A 283 -10.79 2.64 33.44
N ILE A 284 -9.63 3.12 33.00
CA ILE A 284 -8.45 3.23 33.84
C ILE A 284 -8.84 4.21 34.95
N LEU A 285 -9.14 3.69 36.13
CA LEU A 285 -9.40 4.52 37.27
C LEU A 285 -8.08 5.20 37.62
N SER A 286 -8.00 6.52 37.42
CA SER A 286 -6.81 7.28 37.74
C SER A 286 -6.60 7.29 39.27
N PRO A 287 -5.39 7.03 39.77
CA PRO A 287 -5.12 7.14 41.21
C PRO A 287 -5.35 8.58 41.66
N THR A 288 -6.00 8.75 42.80
CA THR A 288 -6.17 10.09 43.39
C THR A 288 -4.86 10.51 44.04
N VAL A 289 -4.38 11.70 43.68
CA VAL A 289 -3.14 12.27 44.22
C VAL A 289 -3.50 13.20 45.37
N ILE A 290 -3.10 12.86 46.59
CA ILE A 290 -3.29 13.69 47.78
C ILE A 290 -1.93 14.22 48.21
N LYS A 291 -1.81 15.56 48.31
CA LYS A 291 -0.58 16.22 48.77
C LYS A 291 -0.71 16.52 50.26
N GLU A 292 0.15 15.89 51.07
CA GLU A 292 0.23 16.10 52.52
C GLU A 292 1.55 16.80 52.86
N GLY A 293 1.52 18.13 52.96
CA GLY A 293 2.73 18.93 53.19
C GLY A 293 3.76 18.74 52.08
N ASN A 294 4.90 18.12 52.41
CA ASN A 294 6.01 17.87 51.49
C ASN A 294 6.00 16.46 50.86
N SER A 295 4.97 15.65 51.11
CA SER A 295 4.83 14.31 50.53
C SER A 295 3.59 14.20 49.65
N ILE A 296 3.64 13.29 48.68
CA ILE A 296 2.53 12.96 47.79
C ILE A 296 2.12 11.51 48.06
N ARG A 297 0.84 11.31 48.38
CA ARG A 297 0.25 9.98 48.56
C ARG A 297 -0.68 9.67 47.38
N LEU A 298 -0.43 8.55 46.72
CA LEU A 298 -1.31 7.99 45.70
C LEU A 298 -2.25 6.99 46.34
N THR A 299 -3.56 7.21 46.27
CA THR A 299 -4.55 6.25 46.75
C THR A 299 -5.09 5.41 45.60
N ARG A 300 -5.26 4.10 45.82
CA ARG A 300 -5.93 3.23 44.86
C ARG A 300 -7.36 3.75 44.65
N PRO A 301 -7.82 3.84 43.41
CA PRO A 301 -9.20 4.21 43.15
C PRO A 301 -10.14 3.13 43.72
N SER A 302 -11.13 3.56 44.50
CA SER A 302 -12.13 2.67 45.08
C SER A 302 -13.12 2.24 44.00
N LEU A 303 -13.21 0.94 43.76
CA LEU A 303 -14.32 0.33 43.01
C LEU A 303 -15.57 0.41 43.88
N THR A 304 -16.40 1.43 43.71
CA THR A 304 -17.81 1.32 44.11
C THR A 304 -18.52 0.48 43.06
N MET A 305 -18.78 -0.78 43.40
CA MET A 305 -19.68 -1.64 42.63
C MET A 305 -21.10 -1.05 42.71
N PRO A 306 -21.89 -1.07 41.61
CA PRO A 306 -23.33 -0.76 41.66
C PRO A 306 -24.10 -1.80 42.48
#